data_AF-A0A7S1H633-F1
#
_entry.id   AF-A0A7S1H633-F1
#
_cell.length_a   1.000
_cell.length_b   1.000
_cell.length_c   1.000
_cell.angle_alpha   90.00
_cell.angle_beta   90.00
_cell.angle_gamma   90.00
#
_symmetry.space_group_name_H-M   'P 1'
#
loop_
_entity.id
_entity.type
_entity.pdbx_description
1 polymer ?
#
loop_
_entity_poly.entity_id
_entity_poly.type
_entity_poly.pdbx_seq_one_letter_code
_entity_poly.pdbx_strand_id
1 'polypeptide(L)'
;MVLKKTSGKELQALDLGCAVGGSSFELAKQFQHVDAIDYSHQFINAAKRIQKGEQVSFKIPLEANVFQTVMVQQPQENADRIRFMQGDATQLDRVFPQDEKYDGILLSNLLCRLADPYR
;
A
#
# COMPACT_ATOMS: atom_id res chain seq x y z
N MET A 1 13.04 6.85 -2.37
CA MET A 1 13.66 5.71 -3.08
C MET A 1 13.96 6.16 -4.51
N VAL A 2 15.21 6.08 -4.96
CA VAL A 2 15.58 6.44 -6.36
C VAL A 2 15.90 5.14 -7.08
N LEU A 3 14.94 4.65 -7.88
CA LEU A 3 15.16 3.48 -8.72
C LEU A 3 15.76 3.93 -10.04
N LYS A 4 16.94 3.39 -10.38
CA LYS A 4 17.51 3.56 -11.72
C LYS A 4 16.76 2.63 -12.66
N LYS A 5 16.01 3.21 -13.59
CA LYS A 5 15.31 2.47 -14.66
C LYS A 5 16.35 1.76 -15.53
N THR A 6 16.41 0.44 -15.45
CA THR A 6 17.12 -0.39 -16.44
C THR A 6 16.24 -0.48 -17.69
N SER A 7 16.83 -0.25 -18.86
CA SER A 7 16.12 -0.03 -20.12
C SER A 7 15.13 -1.14 -20.48
N GLY A 8 13.88 -0.77 -20.76
CA GLY A 8 12.90 -1.58 -21.52
C GLY A 8 11.94 -2.48 -20.74
N LYS A 9 12.17 -2.74 -19.45
CA LYS A 9 11.29 -3.60 -18.63
C LYS A 9 10.31 -2.76 -17.80
N GLU A 10 9.04 -3.16 -17.77
CA GLU A 10 8.07 -2.64 -16.80
C GLU A 10 8.44 -3.15 -15.41
N LEU A 11 8.61 -2.22 -14.46
CA LEU A 11 8.98 -2.57 -13.10
C LEU A 11 7.73 -2.88 -12.29
N GLN A 12 7.76 -3.96 -11.52
CA GLN A 12 6.70 -4.35 -10.60
C GLN A 12 7.14 -4.21 -9.14
N ALA A 13 6.26 -3.67 -8.29
CA ALA A 13 6.49 -3.56 -6.85
C ALA A 13 5.44 -4.30 -6.04
N LEU A 14 5.84 -4.76 -4.86
CA LEU A 14 4.97 -5.30 -3.82
C LEU A 14 5.09 -4.45 -2.56
N ASP A 15 3.97 -3.95 -2.05
CA ASP A 15 3.85 -3.22 -0.79
C ASP A 15 3.14 -4.11 0.25
N LEU A 16 3.90 -4.73 1.15
CA LEU A 16 3.38 -5.62 2.19
C LEU A 16 3.11 -4.86 3.49
N GLY A 17 1.86 -4.90 3.95
CA GLY A 17 1.39 -4.09 5.07
C GLY A 17 1.14 -2.65 4.64
N CYS A 18 0.48 -2.46 3.50
CA CYS A 18 0.35 -1.16 2.83
C CYS A 18 -0.50 -0.13 3.59
N ALA A 19 -1.19 -0.54 4.67
CA ALA A 19 -2.18 0.27 5.37
C ALA A 19 -3.16 0.91 4.38
N VAL A 20 -3.32 2.23 4.42
CA VAL A 20 -4.22 2.98 3.52
C VAL A 20 -3.56 3.36 2.17
N GLY A 21 -2.39 2.80 1.86
CA GLY A 21 -1.77 2.85 0.53
C GLY A 21 -0.87 4.05 0.25
N GLY A 22 -0.51 4.87 1.25
CA GLY A 22 0.29 6.08 1.05
C GLY A 22 1.61 5.83 0.32
N SER A 23 2.36 4.80 0.73
CA SER A 23 3.56 4.34 0.03
C SER A 23 3.26 3.75 -1.33
N SER A 24 2.16 3.00 -1.49
CA SER A 24 1.76 2.39 -2.75
C SER A 24 1.49 3.44 -3.84
N PHE A 25 0.86 4.58 -3.48
CA PHE A 25 0.70 5.72 -4.38
C PHE A 25 2.03 6.35 -4.78
N GLU A 26 3.01 6.40 -3.87
CA GLU A 26 4.35 6.88 -4.19
C GLU A 26 5.11 5.91 -5.12
N LEU A 27 4.99 4.61 -4.88
CA LEU A 27 5.58 3.56 -5.71
C LEU A 27 5.03 3.61 -7.15
N ALA A 28 3.73 3.85 -7.32
CA ALA A 28 3.08 3.91 -8.63
C ALA A 28 3.63 5.02 -9.56
N LYS A 29 4.34 6.01 -9.03
CA LYS A 29 5.04 7.02 -9.82
C LYS A 29 6.24 6.46 -10.58
N GLN A 30 6.87 5.40 -10.07
CA GLN A 30 8.08 4.79 -10.63
C GLN A 30 7.81 3.40 -11.24
N PHE A 31 6.94 2.61 -10.59
CA PHE A 31 6.57 1.26 -11.03
C PHE A 31 5.34 1.29 -11.95
N GLN A 32 5.27 0.33 -12.86
CA GLN A 32 4.15 0.17 -13.80
C GLN A 32 3.03 -0.70 -13.21
N HIS A 33 3.36 -1.48 -12.18
CA HIS A 33 2.41 -2.25 -11.40
C HIS A 33 2.82 -2.27 -9.92
N VAL A 34 1.85 -2.09 -9.03
CA VAL A 34 2.04 -2.19 -7.58
C VAL A 34 0.95 -3.08 -6.99
N ASP A 35 1.32 -4.25 -6.50
CA ASP A 35 0.44 -5.01 -5.61
C ASP A 35 0.59 -4.48 -4.18
N ALA A 36 -0.52 -4.16 -3.53
CA ALA A 36 -0.53 -3.58 -2.19
C ALA A 36 -1.46 -4.40 -1.29
N ILE A 37 -0.88 -5.02 -0.26
CA ILE A 37 -1.59 -5.93 0.65
C ILE A 37 -1.60 -5.39 2.06
N ASP A 38 -2.75 -5.51 2.72
CA ASP A 38 -2.86 -5.33 4.17
C ASP A 38 -3.84 -6.35 4.77
N TYR A 39 -3.62 -6.72 6.03
CA TYR A 39 -4.50 -7.63 6.76
C TYR A 39 -5.87 -6.99 7.05
N SER A 40 -5.91 -5.67 7.25
CA SER A 40 -7.12 -4.92 7.61
C SER A 40 -7.99 -4.62 6.39
N HIS A 41 -9.18 -5.23 6.38
CA HIS A 41 -10.22 -4.90 5.39
C HIS A 41 -10.62 -3.42 5.42
N GLN A 42 -10.60 -2.77 6.59
CA GLN A 42 -10.93 -1.36 6.72
C GLN A 42 -9.89 -0.46 6.03
N PHE A 43 -8.61 -0.79 6.17
CA PHE A 43 -7.53 -0.04 5.51
C PHE A 43 -7.59 -0.20 3.99
N ILE A 44 -7.77 -1.43 3.50
CA ILE A 44 -7.92 -1.69 2.06
C ILE A 44 -9.13 -0.97 1.47
N ASN A 45 -10.25 -0.92 2.19
CA ASN A 45 -11.41 -0.16 1.73
C ASN A 45 -11.15 1.34 1.69
N ALA A 46 -10.49 1.91 2.69
CA ALA A 46 -10.09 3.31 2.67
C ALA A 46 -9.13 3.61 1.50
N ALA A 47 -8.13 2.74 1.28
CA ALA A 47 -7.20 2.85 0.17
C ALA A 47 -7.91 2.85 -1.20
N LYS A 48 -8.85 1.92 -1.41
CA LYS A 48 -9.68 1.87 -2.64
C LYS A 48 -10.56 3.09 -2.84
N ARG A 49 -11.07 3.70 -1.77
CA ARG A 49 -11.84 4.96 -1.85
C ARG A 49 -10.95 6.12 -2.27
N ILE A 50 -9.76 6.24 -1.65
CA ILE A 50 -8.75 7.24 -2.03
C ILE A 50 -8.30 7.03 -3.48
N GLN A 51 -8.12 5.77 -3.90
CA GLN A 51 -7.78 5.38 -5.26
C GLN A 51 -8.83 5.78 -6.29
N LYS A 52 -10.11 5.87 -5.90
CA LYS A 52 -11.20 6.36 -6.76
C LYS A 52 -11.34 7.89 -6.77
N GLY A 53 -10.49 8.59 -6.03
CA GLY A 53 -10.50 10.05 -5.91
C GLY A 53 -11.50 10.59 -4.90
N GLU A 54 -12.07 9.72 -4.05
CA GLU A 54 -12.93 10.17 -2.95
C GLU A 54 -12.12 10.99 -1.94
N GLN A 55 -12.71 12.08 -1.46
CA GLN A 55 -12.17 12.80 -0.32
C GLN A 55 -12.51 12.03 0.96
N VAL A 56 -11.48 11.65 1.71
CA VAL A 56 -11.63 10.95 2.99
C VAL A 56 -11.28 11.90 4.11
N SER A 57 -12.22 12.17 5.02
CA SER A 57 -11.99 13.00 6.20
C SER A 57 -11.96 12.17 7.48
N PHE A 58 -11.07 12.52 8.40
CA PHE A 58 -10.99 11.91 9.72
C PHE A 58 -10.53 12.91 10.77
N LYS A 59 -10.79 12.60 12.03
CA LYS A 59 -10.39 13.43 13.17
C LYS A 59 -9.12 12.87 13.80
N ILE A 60 -8.11 13.71 13.93
CA ILE A 60 -6.90 13.45 14.70
C ILE A 60 -7.15 14.00 16.11
N PRO A 61 -7.11 13.16 17.16
CA PRO A 61 -7.21 13.63 18.52
C PRO A 61 -5.96 14.46 18.87
N LEU A 62 -6.16 15.65 19.45
CA LEU A 62 -5.07 16.51 19.93
C LEU A 62 -4.96 16.43 21.45
N GLU A 63 -6.05 16.73 22.17
CA GLU A 63 -6.11 16.67 23.62
C GLU A 63 -7.56 16.52 24.08
N ALA A 64 -7.85 15.57 24.98
CA ALA A 64 -9.20 15.33 25.51
C ALA A 64 -10.29 15.33 24.40
N ASN A 65 -11.18 16.32 24.40
CA ASN A 65 -12.26 16.47 23.42
C ASN A 65 -11.91 17.42 22.26
N VAL A 66 -10.64 17.81 22.13
CA VAL A 66 -10.11 18.66 21.06
C VAL A 66 -9.58 17.78 19.93
N PHE A 67 -10.09 18.03 18.72
CA PHE A 67 -9.74 17.29 17.52
C PHE A 67 -9.37 18.22 16.38
N GLN A 68 -8.42 17.79 15.56
CA GLN A 68 -8.16 18.37 14.25
C GLN A 68 -8.84 17.52 13.19
N THR A 69 -9.65 18.13 12.32
CA THR A 69 -10.18 17.41 11.14
C THR A 69 -9.19 17.52 10.01
N VAL A 70 -8.80 16.38 9.44
CA VAL A 70 -7.92 16.28 8.28
C VAL A 70 -8.70 15.67 7.13
N MET A 71 -8.46 16.19 5.93
CA MET A 71 -9.00 15.66 4.69
C MET A 71 -7.83 15.16 3.84
N VAL A 72 -7.96 13.95 3.33
CA VAL A 72 -7.00 13.34 2.41
C VAL A 72 -7.66 13.20 1.06
N GLN A 73 -6.94 13.68 0.05
CA GLN A 73 -7.21 13.43 -1.36
C GLN A 73 -5.88 13.19 -2.03
N GLN A 74 -5.76 12.09 -2.78
CA GLN A 74 -4.52 11.77 -3.48
C GLN A 74 -4.66 11.99 -4.99
N PRO A 75 -3.63 12.53 -5.68
CA PRO A 75 -3.64 12.63 -7.12
C PRO A 75 -3.92 11.27 -7.74
N GLN A 76 -4.84 11.26 -8.72
CA GLN A 76 -5.26 10.04 -9.41
C GLN A 76 -4.24 9.56 -10.43
N GLU A 77 -3.17 10.33 -10.65
CA GLU A 77 -2.10 9.97 -11.57
C GLU A 77 -1.47 8.64 -11.16
N ASN A 78 -1.47 7.67 -12.07
CA ASN A 78 -0.94 6.31 -11.87
C ASN A 78 -1.67 5.47 -10.81
N ALA A 79 -2.78 5.96 -10.23
CA ALA A 79 -3.53 5.24 -9.21
C ALA A 79 -4.10 3.91 -9.74
N ASP A 80 -4.38 3.83 -11.03
CA ASP A 80 -4.80 2.65 -11.78
C ASP A 80 -3.75 1.52 -11.83
N ARG A 81 -2.47 1.85 -11.59
CA ARG A 81 -1.38 0.87 -11.53
C ARG A 81 -1.35 0.07 -10.24
N ILE A 82 -2.17 0.44 -9.25
CA ILE A 82 -2.15 -0.15 -7.91
C ILE A 82 -3.28 -1.16 -7.77
N ARG A 83 -2.97 -2.35 -7.28
CA ARG A 83 -3.94 -3.37 -6.94
C ARG A 83 -3.98 -3.57 -5.42
N PHE A 84 -4.99 -2.99 -4.78
CA PHE A 84 -5.23 -3.15 -3.35
C PHE A 84 -5.97 -4.46 -3.03
N MET A 85 -5.40 -5.28 -2.15
CA MET A 85 -5.94 -6.57 -1.74
C MET A 85 -5.86 -6.74 -0.23
N GLN A 86 -6.88 -7.39 0.35
CA GLN A 86 -6.76 -7.87 1.71
C GLN A 86 -5.97 -9.19 1.71
N GLY A 87 -5.01 -9.34 2.61
CA GLY A 87 -4.22 -10.56 2.72
C GLY A 87 -3.40 -10.62 3.99
N ASP A 88 -3.06 -11.84 4.41
CA ASP A 88 -2.13 -12.09 5.50
C ASP A 88 -0.71 -12.21 4.92
N ALA A 89 0.20 -11.33 5.36
CA ALA A 89 1.58 -11.30 4.90
C ALA A 89 2.37 -12.58 5.27
N THR A 90 1.86 -13.41 6.19
CA THR A 90 2.43 -14.72 6.53
C THR A 90 1.92 -15.86 5.64
N GLN A 91 0.96 -15.59 4.76
CA GLN A 91 0.29 -16.58 3.89
C GLN A 91 0.18 -16.07 2.44
N LEU A 92 1.32 -15.60 1.90
CA LEU A 92 1.39 -14.96 0.58
C LEU A 92 1.01 -15.91 -0.57
N ASP A 93 1.23 -17.20 -0.40
CA ASP A 93 0.84 -18.27 -1.34
C ASP A 93 -0.68 -18.35 -1.58
N ARG A 94 -1.49 -17.80 -0.65
CA ARG A 94 -2.94 -17.69 -0.81
C ARG A 94 -3.37 -16.49 -1.65
N VAL A 95 -2.50 -15.50 -1.78
CA VAL A 95 -2.80 -14.24 -2.49
C VAL A 95 -2.11 -14.20 -3.85
N PHE A 96 -0.91 -14.77 -3.95
CA PHE A 96 -0.08 -14.76 -5.16
C PHE A 96 0.28 -16.17 -5.63
N PRO A 97 0.44 -16.37 -6.95
CA PRO A 97 1.08 -17.57 -7.49
C PRO A 97 2.51 -17.73 -6.97
N GLN A 98 3.00 -18.96 -6.84
CA GLN A 98 4.35 -19.24 -6.30
C GLN A 98 5.50 -18.66 -7.15
N ASP A 99 5.28 -18.42 -8.44
CA ASP A 99 6.29 -17.92 -9.39
C ASP A 99 6.23 -16.40 -9.61
N GLU A 100 5.43 -15.67 -8.82
CA GLU A 100 5.30 -14.22 -8.95
C GLU A 100 6.60 -13.50 -8.58
N LYS A 101 6.99 -12.48 -9.36
CA LYS A 101 8.27 -11.77 -9.20
C LYS A 101 8.08 -10.27 -9.19
N TYR A 102 8.72 -9.63 -8.22
CA TYR A 102 8.75 -8.18 -8.08
C TYR A 102 10.17 -7.64 -8.22
N ASP A 103 10.31 -6.48 -8.83
CA ASP A 103 11.58 -5.74 -8.93
C ASP A 103 11.86 -4.93 -7.65
N GLY A 104 10.85 -4.72 -6.80
CA GLY A 104 11.01 -4.12 -5.48
C GLY A 104 9.93 -4.59 -4.49
N ILE A 105 10.31 -4.81 -3.24
CA ILE A 105 9.39 -5.16 -2.15
C ILE A 105 9.58 -4.15 -1.02
N LEU A 106 8.48 -3.58 -0.54
CA LEU A 106 8.43 -2.69 0.61
C LEU A 106 7.74 -3.38 1.79
N LEU A 107 8.38 -3.33 2.96
CA LEU A 107 7.83 -3.79 4.23
C LEU A 107 7.96 -2.65 5.25
N SER A 108 7.11 -1.63 5.15
CA SER A 108 7.21 -0.45 6.02
C SER A 108 6.49 -0.70 7.35
N ASN A 109 7.26 -0.92 8.43
CA ASN A 109 6.73 -1.17 9.77
C ASN A 109 5.85 -2.42 9.90
N LEU A 110 6.05 -3.41 9.03
CA LEU A 110 5.33 -4.69 9.05
C LEU A 110 5.98 -5.72 10.00
N LEU A 111 7.30 -5.93 9.90
CA LEU A 111 7.99 -7.04 10.57
C LEU A 111 7.76 -7.07 12.09
N CYS A 112 7.71 -5.91 12.74
CA CYS A 112 7.47 -5.81 14.18
C CYS A 112 6.03 -6.14 14.62
N ARG A 113 5.13 -6.43 13.67
CA ARG A 113 3.71 -6.77 13.91
C ARG A 113 3.38 -8.20 13.53
N LEU A 114 4.32 -8.94 12.95
CA LEU A 114 4.14 -10.35 12.64
C LEU A 114 4.17 -11.18 13.93
N ALA A 115 3.33 -12.20 14.01
CA ALA A 115 3.29 -13.10 15.16
C ALA A 115 4.61 -13.87 15.34
N ASP A 116 5.27 -14.20 14.22
CA ASP A 116 6.56 -14.89 14.19
C ASP A 116 7.38 -14.40 12.98
N PRO A 117 8.15 -13.31 13.12
CA PRO A 117 8.86 -12.68 12.00
C PRO A 117 10.12 -13.44 11.53
N TYR A 118 10.53 -14.49 12.24
CA TYR A 118 11.72 -15.28 11.93
C TYR A 118 11.42 -16.58 11.19
N ARG A 119 10.13 -16.87 11.00
CA ARG A 119 9.65 -18.10 10.39
C ARG A 119 9.34 -17.94 8.91
#